data_AF-U4R2V1-F1
#
_entry.id   AF-U4R2V1-F1
#
_cell.length_a   1.000
_cell.length_b   1.000
_cell.length_c   1.000
_cell.angle_alpha   90.00
_cell.angle_beta   90.00
_cell.angle_gamma   90.00
#
_symmetry.space_group_name_H-M   'P 1'
#
loop_
_entity.id
_entity.type
_entity.pdbx_description
1 polymer ?
#
loop_
_entity_poly.entity_id
_entity_poly.type
_entity_poly.pdbx_seq_one_letter_code
_entity_poly.pdbx_strand_id
1 'polypeptide(L)'
;MTGKTHYRLGIMYYLVFSILPFMASMPIIKGNSKISLAAIGAAALGALIVDSDTERSMINQSNPVTFGVTKITSSLERILNRLLRFIIGFSSGYLILHNIPWIIQKFGAMDQVYFISYLIAFTCIFAGIASERFINRIPVIAIIYNTCSTTINVILSVLKRFIVLIIYATFGIALVIYNLQNGNHVMLYIFAIVILGTAVLPHRTFLHSIEGFILYSIIAVYISGIFEAPQLGTAFIVGYFSHIYLADVLTNTGVPVSVIPTILRKIGVHKRLMKFSFYRIICKVLDARLCISVMSTGTASGNVFEYIYCSLLFILTAILVISQQGILAFSLV
;
A
#
# COMPACT_ATOMS: atom_id res chain seq x y z
N MET A 1 6.12 4.99 -6.87
CA MET A 1 5.23 5.90 -7.65
C MET A 1 3.81 5.77 -7.12
N THR A 2 2.79 6.36 -7.76
CA THR A 2 1.39 5.99 -7.43
C THR A 2 1.02 4.61 -7.98
N GLY A 3 0.08 3.90 -7.33
CA GLY A 3 -0.40 2.60 -7.83
C GLY A 3 -1.02 2.65 -9.24
N LYS A 4 -1.62 3.79 -9.62
CA LYS A 4 -2.11 4.02 -11.00
C LYS A 4 -0.96 4.07 -12.01
N THR A 5 0.15 4.69 -11.61
CA THR A 5 1.37 4.75 -12.41
C THR A 5 1.92 3.34 -12.60
N HIS A 6 2.09 2.56 -11.52
CA HIS A 6 2.58 1.17 -11.60
C HIS A 6 1.70 0.29 -12.49
N TYR A 7 0.37 0.39 -12.39
CA TYR A 7 -0.55 -0.32 -13.28
C TYR A 7 -0.32 -0.02 -14.76
N ARG A 8 -0.21 1.27 -15.10
CA ARG A 8 0.03 1.71 -16.48
C ARG A 8 1.39 1.20 -16.97
N LEU A 9 2.44 1.36 -16.16
CA LEU A 9 3.78 0.90 -16.48
C LEU A 9 3.80 -0.62 -16.73
N GLY A 10 3.14 -1.42 -15.88
CA GLY A 10 3.04 -2.87 -16.07
C GLY A 10 2.47 -3.26 -17.42
N ILE A 11 1.36 -2.64 -17.81
CA ILE A 11 0.72 -2.89 -19.11
C ILE A 11 1.65 -2.47 -20.25
N MET A 12 2.21 -1.27 -20.17
CA MET A 12 2.98 -0.68 -21.27
C MET A 12 4.31 -1.40 -21.46
N TYR A 13 5.02 -1.76 -20.38
CA TYR A 13 6.23 -2.57 -20.48
C TYR A 13 5.96 -3.97 -21.02
N TYR A 14 4.83 -4.58 -20.64
CA TYR A 14 4.42 -5.85 -21.24
C TYR A 14 4.22 -5.73 -22.75
N LEU A 15 3.56 -4.67 -23.22
CA LEU A 15 3.38 -4.42 -24.65
C LEU A 15 4.73 -4.19 -25.35
N VAL A 16 5.59 -3.33 -24.80
CA VAL A 16 6.93 -3.07 -25.35
C VAL A 16 7.76 -4.35 -25.46
N PHE A 17 7.83 -5.14 -24.38
CA PHE A 17 8.62 -6.38 -24.37
C PHE A 17 8.02 -7.50 -25.21
N SER A 18 6.72 -7.48 -25.47
CA SER A 18 6.07 -8.45 -26.37
C SER A 18 6.32 -8.15 -27.85
N ILE A 19 6.65 -6.89 -28.19
CA ILE A 19 6.87 -6.46 -29.58
C ILE A 19 8.37 -6.47 -29.93
N LEU A 20 9.25 -6.14 -28.99
CA LEU A 20 10.69 -6.07 -29.26
C LEU A 20 11.30 -7.46 -29.53
N PRO A 21 11.93 -7.68 -30.72
CA PRO A 21 12.45 -8.99 -31.13
C PRO A 21 13.47 -9.60 -30.17
N PHE A 22 14.32 -8.75 -29.59
CA PHE A 22 15.36 -9.18 -28.66
C PHE A 22 14.77 -9.82 -27.39
N MET A 23 13.67 -9.27 -26.87
CA MET A 23 13.00 -9.80 -25.68
C MET A 23 12.21 -11.07 -26.00
N ALA A 24 11.61 -11.16 -27.19
CA ALA A 24 10.97 -12.38 -27.69
C ALA A 24 11.95 -13.56 -27.88
N SER A 25 13.26 -13.28 -27.95
CA SER A 25 14.32 -14.29 -28.04
C SER A 25 14.80 -14.82 -26.69
N MET A 26 14.48 -14.15 -25.57
CA MET A 26 14.90 -14.59 -24.23
C MET A 26 14.30 -15.96 -23.90
N PRO A 27 15.08 -16.92 -23.36
CA PRO A 27 14.61 -18.28 -23.08
C PRO A 27 13.34 -18.36 -22.21
N ILE A 28 13.14 -17.37 -21.35
CA ILE A 28 12.00 -17.26 -20.42
C ILE A 28 10.73 -16.72 -21.12
N ILE A 29 10.88 -16.02 -22.25
CA ILE A 29 9.81 -15.31 -22.97
C ILE A 29 9.52 -15.99 -24.32
N LYS A 30 10.48 -16.76 -24.86
CA LYS A 30 10.46 -17.34 -26.20
C LYS A 30 9.19 -18.14 -26.49
N GLY A 31 8.44 -17.69 -27.50
CA GLY A 31 7.23 -18.37 -28.00
C GLY A 31 5.95 -18.13 -27.18
N ASN A 32 6.03 -17.46 -26.03
CA ASN A 32 4.92 -17.31 -25.09
C ASN A 32 4.40 -15.87 -24.96
N SER A 33 4.91 -14.90 -25.71
CA SER A 33 4.42 -13.51 -25.66
C SER A 33 3.29 -13.27 -26.67
N LYS A 34 2.09 -13.79 -26.37
CA LYS A 34 0.87 -13.42 -27.12
C LYS A 34 0.17 -12.25 -26.46
N ILE A 35 0.15 -11.09 -27.14
CA ILE A 35 -0.61 -9.93 -26.69
C ILE A 35 -2.10 -10.29 -26.70
N SER A 36 -2.68 -10.41 -25.51
CA SER A 36 -4.09 -10.70 -25.30
C SER A 36 -4.59 -9.87 -24.11
N LEU A 37 -5.91 -9.64 -24.04
CA LEU A 37 -6.50 -8.93 -22.90
C LEU A 37 -6.21 -9.64 -21.57
N ALA A 38 -6.20 -10.97 -21.55
CA ALA A 38 -5.86 -11.76 -20.38
C ALA A 38 -4.39 -11.54 -19.95
N ALA A 39 -3.47 -11.50 -20.90
CA ALA A 39 -2.05 -11.24 -20.60
C ALA A 39 -1.81 -9.80 -20.14
N ILE A 40 -2.48 -8.80 -20.76
CA ILE A 40 -2.47 -7.42 -20.27
C ILE A 40 -2.99 -7.35 -18.82
N GLY A 41 -4.08 -8.07 -18.52
CA GLY A 41 -4.62 -8.21 -17.17
C GLY A 41 -3.62 -8.86 -16.20
N ALA A 42 -2.92 -9.90 -16.63
CA ALA A 42 -1.89 -10.56 -15.82
C ALA A 42 -0.69 -9.64 -15.55
N ALA A 43 -0.24 -8.86 -16.54
CA ALA A 43 0.81 -7.86 -16.36
C ALA A 43 0.38 -6.75 -15.40
N ALA A 44 -0.86 -6.25 -15.54
CA ALA A 44 -1.43 -5.31 -14.60
C ALA A 44 -1.50 -5.87 -13.17
N LEU A 45 -1.92 -7.12 -13.01
CA LEU A 45 -1.95 -7.81 -11.71
C LEU A 45 -0.54 -7.93 -11.12
N GLY A 46 0.43 -8.37 -11.91
CA GLY A 46 1.83 -8.48 -11.49
C GLY A 46 2.42 -7.14 -11.06
N ALA A 47 2.06 -6.04 -11.73
CA ALA A 47 2.48 -4.71 -11.33
C ALA A 47 1.79 -4.18 -10.07
N LEU A 48 0.63 -4.73 -9.68
CA LEU A 48 -0.11 -4.28 -8.49
C LEU A 48 0.06 -5.16 -7.27
N ILE A 49 0.36 -6.44 -7.47
CA ILE A 49 0.51 -7.39 -6.35
C ILE A 49 1.68 -7.02 -5.45
N VAL A 50 2.67 -6.30 -5.97
CA VAL A 50 3.83 -5.81 -5.20
C VAL A 50 3.40 -4.92 -4.04
N ASP A 51 2.33 -4.12 -4.24
CA ASP A 51 1.73 -3.23 -3.24
C ASP A 51 0.57 -3.90 -2.46
N SER A 52 0.31 -5.20 -2.63
CA SER A 52 -0.88 -5.83 -2.03
C SER A 52 -0.86 -5.83 -0.50
N ASP A 53 0.31 -5.64 0.10
CA ASP A 53 0.61 -5.53 1.53
C ASP A 53 0.25 -4.18 2.18
N THR A 54 -0.21 -3.18 1.42
CA THR A 54 -0.71 -1.89 1.97
C THR A 54 -2.20 -1.68 1.77
N GLU A 55 -2.92 -1.27 2.81
CA GLU A 55 -4.38 -1.01 2.76
C GLU A 55 -4.77 0.05 1.70
N ARG A 56 -3.83 0.95 1.36
CA ARG A 56 -4.05 2.05 0.41
C ARG A 56 -3.69 1.68 -1.02
N SER A 57 -3.21 0.46 -1.27
CA SER A 57 -2.82 0.05 -2.62
C SER A 57 -4.02 0.01 -3.56
N MET A 58 -3.73 0.20 -4.85
CA MET A 58 -4.78 0.19 -5.85
C MET A 58 -5.46 -1.17 -5.96
N ILE A 59 -4.75 -2.28 -5.67
CA ILE A 59 -5.35 -3.62 -5.64
C ILE A 59 -6.36 -3.74 -4.50
N ASN A 60 -6.05 -3.21 -3.32
CA ASN A 60 -6.96 -3.23 -2.17
C ASN A 60 -8.10 -2.19 -2.30
N GLN A 61 -7.87 -1.07 -2.97
CA GLN A 61 -8.93 -0.07 -3.25
C GLN A 61 -9.88 -0.49 -4.37
N SER A 62 -9.42 -1.33 -5.30
CA SER A 62 -10.26 -1.86 -6.39
C SER A 62 -10.98 -3.15 -6.01
N ASN A 63 -10.48 -3.90 -5.01
CA ASN A 63 -11.14 -5.10 -4.53
C ASN A 63 -12.36 -4.72 -3.67
N PRO A 64 -13.57 -5.22 -4.00
CA PRO A 64 -14.81 -4.82 -3.35
C PRO A 64 -14.85 -5.17 -1.86
N VAL A 65 -14.19 -6.25 -1.45
CA VAL A 65 -14.16 -6.71 -0.06
C VAL A 65 -13.29 -5.78 0.78
N THR A 66 -12.04 -5.58 0.39
CA THR A 66 -11.10 -4.70 1.10
C THR A 66 -11.53 -3.23 1.03
N PHE A 67 -12.06 -2.78 -0.12
CA PHE A 67 -12.59 -1.44 -0.27
C PHE A 67 -13.83 -1.20 0.60
N GLY A 68 -14.78 -2.15 0.61
CA GLY A 68 -15.97 -2.07 1.45
C GLY A 68 -15.59 -1.93 2.92
N VAL A 69 -14.67 -2.76 3.40
CA VAL A 69 -14.17 -2.71 4.78
C VAL A 69 -13.47 -1.39 5.09
N THR A 70 -12.55 -0.93 4.24
CA THR A 70 -11.81 0.33 4.46
C THR A 70 -12.75 1.55 4.43
N LYS A 71 -13.80 1.51 3.59
CA LYS A 71 -14.85 2.53 3.56
C LYS A 71 -15.73 2.52 4.82
N ILE A 72 -16.09 1.35 5.33
CA ILE A 72 -16.87 1.22 6.58
C ILE A 72 -16.03 1.73 7.75
N THR A 73 -14.80 1.26 7.88
CA THR A 73 -13.89 1.66 8.98
C THR A 73 -13.57 3.16 8.95
N SER A 74 -13.34 3.76 7.77
CA SER A 74 -13.17 5.22 7.65
C SER A 74 -14.46 6.02 7.90
N SER A 75 -15.62 5.45 7.64
CA SER A 75 -16.90 6.07 8.01
C SER A 75 -17.13 6.00 9.51
N LEU A 76 -16.82 4.86 10.14
CA LEU A 76 -16.84 4.68 11.59
C LEU A 76 -15.85 5.64 12.28
N GLU A 77 -14.64 5.80 11.75
CA GLU A 77 -13.65 6.79 12.21
C GLU A 77 -14.22 8.20 12.25
N ARG A 78 -14.87 8.64 11.16
CA ARG A 78 -15.51 9.95 11.09
C ARG A 78 -16.67 10.09 12.07
N ILE A 79 -17.48 9.05 12.27
CA ILE A 79 -18.60 9.05 13.21
C ILE A 79 -18.09 9.13 14.65
N LEU A 80 -17.12 8.29 15.03
CA LEU A 80 -16.53 8.27 16.35
C LEU A 80 -15.85 9.61 16.69
N ASN A 81 -15.10 10.18 15.75
CA ASN A 81 -14.48 11.50 15.95
C ASN A 81 -15.51 12.63 16.11
N ARG A 82 -16.67 12.55 15.41
CA ARG A 82 -17.78 13.49 15.62
C ARG A 82 -18.45 13.31 16.98
N LEU A 83 -18.73 12.07 17.38
CA LEU A 83 -19.30 11.73 18.68
C LEU A 83 -18.38 12.15 19.82
N LEU A 84 -17.08 11.87 19.71
CA LEU A 84 -16.07 12.28 20.67
C LEU A 84 -16.08 13.80 20.87
N ARG A 85 -16.07 14.56 19.77
CA ARG A 85 -16.13 16.02 19.83
C ARG A 85 -17.43 16.49 20.49
N PHE A 86 -18.57 15.89 20.16
CA PHE A 86 -19.85 16.21 20.78
C PHE A 86 -19.80 15.97 22.29
N ILE A 87 -19.34 14.79 22.71
CA ILE A 87 -19.21 14.41 24.13
C ILE A 87 -18.28 15.37 24.86
N ILE A 88 -17.10 15.67 24.33
CA ILE A 88 -16.14 16.57 24.99
C ILE A 88 -16.73 17.99 25.11
N GLY A 89 -17.27 18.54 24.02
CA GLY A 89 -17.82 19.90 24.03
C GLY A 89 -19.01 20.03 24.98
N PHE A 90 -19.96 19.08 24.90
CA PHE A 90 -21.13 19.04 25.76
C PHE A 90 -20.75 18.83 27.24
N SER A 91 -19.87 17.86 27.53
CA SER A 91 -19.44 17.57 28.91
C SER A 91 -18.67 18.75 29.50
N SER A 92 -17.81 19.41 28.73
CA SER A 92 -17.07 20.59 29.19
C SER A 92 -18.00 21.74 29.53
N GLY A 93 -18.99 22.02 28.67
CA GLY A 93 -19.97 23.06 28.94
C GLY A 93 -20.90 22.71 30.11
N TYR A 94 -21.36 21.47 30.19
CA TYR A 94 -22.17 20.97 31.31
C TYR A 94 -21.43 21.08 32.64
N LEU A 95 -20.15 20.69 32.69
CA LEU A 95 -19.32 20.81 33.90
C LEU A 95 -19.19 22.27 34.33
N ILE A 96 -19.05 23.21 33.40
CA ILE A 96 -19.02 24.65 33.74
C ILE A 96 -20.37 25.08 34.31
N LEU A 97 -21.49 24.77 33.63
CA LEU A 97 -22.85 25.12 34.08
C LEU A 97 -23.17 24.57 35.47
N HIS A 98 -22.81 23.30 35.72
CA HIS A 98 -23.06 22.64 36.99
C HIS A 98 -22.23 23.25 38.14
N ASN A 99 -21.02 23.72 37.84
CA ASN A 99 -20.11 24.29 38.85
C ASN A 99 -20.16 25.82 38.94
N ILE A 100 -21.13 26.49 38.30
CA ILE A 100 -21.29 27.95 38.40
C ILE A 100 -21.31 28.46 39.85
N PRO A 101 -22.03 27.84 40.81
CA PRO A 101 -22.04 28.33 42.19
C PRO A 101 -20.63 28.35 42.83
N TRP A 102 -19.83 27.32 42.56
CA TRP A 102 -18.46 27.21 43.03
C TRP A 102 -17.54 28.25 42.36
N ILE A 103 -17.71 28.46 41.05
CA ILE A 103 -16.98 29.50 40.30
C ILE A 103 -17.28 30.89 40.88
N ILE A 104 -18.56 31.19 41.14
CA ILE A 104 -18.97 32.46 41.75
C ILE A 104 -18.37 32.63 43.15
N GLN A 105 -18.39 31.58 43.98
CA GLN A 105 -17.77 31.63 45.31
C GLN A 105 -16.27 31.92 45.23
N LYS A 106 -15.59 31.38 44.22
CA LYS A 106 -14.13 31.51 44.07
C LYS A 106 -13.68 32.85 43.50
N PHE A 107 -14.44 33.40 42.56
CA PHE A 107 -14.08 34.63 41.83
C PHE A 107 -14.88 35.87 42.27
N GLY A 108 -15.84 35.71 43.18
CA GLY A 108 -16.70 36.79 43.70
C GLY A 108 -18.06 36.84 43.02
N ALA A 109 -19.08 37.31 43.77
CA ALA A 109 -20.46 37.45 43.32
C ALA A 109 -20.67 38.71 42.46
N MET A 110 -20.00 38.78 41.32
CA MET A 110 -20.22 39.82 40.32
C MET A 110 -21.05 39.25 39.17
N ASP A 111 -22.06 39.99 38.71
CA ASP A 111 -22.90 39.63 37.54
C ASP A 111 -22.07 39.29 36.29
N GLN A 112 -20.89 39.90 36.17
CA GLN A 112 -19.94 39.64 35.10
C GLN A 112 -19.41 38.20 35.10
N VAL A 113 -19.11 37.63 36.29
CA VAL A 113 -18.60 36.25 36.41
C VAL A 113 -19.67 35.24 35.97
N TYR A 114 -20.93 35.53 36.31
CA TYR A 114 -22.08 34.73 35.87
C TYR A 114 -22.18 34.72 34.34
N PHE A 115 -22.23 35.90 33.71
CA PHE A 115 -22.36 36.02 32.26
C PHE A 115 -21.20 35.36 31.50
N ILE A 116 -19.96 35.59 31.95
CA ILE A 116 -18.77 34.98 31.36
C ILE A 116 -18.82 33.45 31.47
N SER A 117 -19.25 32.91 32.61
CA SER A 117 -19.35 31.45 32.80
C SER A 117 -20.36 30.80 31.85
N TYR A 118 -21.54 31.41 31.67
CA TYR A 118 -22.51 30.94 30.68
C TYR A 118 -21.98 31.04 29.25
N LEU A 119 -21.33 32.16 28.90
CA LEU A 119 -20.76 32.35 27.57
C LEU A 119 -19.71 31.28 27.25
N ILE A 120 -18.80 30.99 28.18
CA ILE A 120 -17.79 29.95 28.01
C ILE A 120 -18.47 28.57 27.90
N ALA A 121 -19.44 28.27 28.77
CA ALA A 121 -20.17 27.01 28.73
C ALA A 121 -20.88 26.78 27.38
N PHE A 122 -21.63 27.77 26.90
CA PHE A 122 -22.29 27.69 25.60
C PHE A 122 -21.30 27.62 24.45
N THR A 123 -20.17 28.32 24.54
CA THR A 123 -19.10 28.22 23.55
C THR A 123 -18.52 26.81 23.49
N CYS A 124 -18.32 26.15 24.64
CA CYS A 124 -17.87 24.75 24.71
C CYS A 124 -18.90 23.78 24.11
N ILE A 125 -20.19 23.94 24.43
CA ILE A 125 -21.27 23.11 23.86
C ILE A 125 -21.33 23.31 22.34
N PHE A 126 -21.29 24.56 21.88
CA PHE A 126 -21.29 24.91 20.47
C PHE A 126 -20.05 24.35 19.76
N ALA A 127 -18.88 24.39 20.40
CA ALA A 127 -17.67 23.76 19.89
C ALA A 127 -17.85 22.27 19.61
N GLY A 128 -18.61 21.56 20.47
CA GLY A 128 -18.96 20.15 20.30
C GLY A 128 -19.75 19.86 19.02
N ILE A 129 -20.54 20.82 18.55
CA ILE A 129 -21.36 20.66 17.34
C ILE A 129 -20.63 21.20 16.10
N ALA A 130 -19.87 22.29 16.28
CA ALA A 130 -19.15 23.02 15.24
C ALA A 130 -18.02 22.21 14.57
N SER A 131 -17.26 22.83 13.68
CA SER A 131 -16.17 22.15 12.97
C SER A 131 -15.00 21.75 13.88
N GLU A 132 -14.25 20.72 13.50
CA GLU A 132 -13.02 20.28 14.17
C GLU A 132 -12.01 21.42 14.36
N ARG A 133 -11.92 22.33 13.38
CA ARG A 133 -11.06 23.52 13.45
C ARG A 133 -11.38 24.41 14.64
N PHE A 134 -12.63 24.43 15.09
CA PHE A 134 -13.05 25.27 16.21
C PHE A 134 -12.61 24.68 17.55
N ILE A 135 -12.83 23.37 17.76
CA ILE A 135 -12.33 22.67 18.97
C ILE A 135 -10.82 22.78 19.10
N ASN A 136 -10.10 22.66 17.99
CA ASN A 136 -8.63 22.75 17.99
C ASN A 136 -8.08 24.13 18.36
N ARG A 137 -8.93 25.17 18.47
CA ARG A 137 -8.52 26.50 18.96
C ARG A 137 -8.64 26.65 20.48
N ILE A 138 -9.33 25.74 21.17
CA ILE A 138 -9.51 25.82 22.63
C ILE A 138 -8.42 24.95 23.29
N PRO A 139 -7.38 25.50 23.94
CA PRO A 139 -6.14 24.77 24.25
C PRO A 139 -6.33 23.45 25.01
N VAL A 140 -7.05 23.48 26.13
CA VAL A 140 -7.25 22.28 26.98
C VAL A 140 -8.15 21.25 26.29
N ILE A 141 -9.25 21.70 25.68
CA ILE A 141 -10.17 20.84 24.93
C ILE A 141 -9.48 20.21 23.71
N ALA A 142 -8.64 20.98 23.02
CA ALA A 142 -7.86 20.53 21.88
C ALA A 142 -6.88 19.42 22.27
N ILE A 143 -6.18 19.55 23.40
CA ILE A 143 -5.25 18.50 23.88
C ILE A 143 -6.01 17.19 24.14
N ILE A 144 -7.14 17.26 24.85
CA ILE A 144 -7.96 16.08 25.16
C ILE A 144 -8.51 15.47 23.87
N TYR A 145 -9.12 16.28 23.01
CA TYR A 145 -9.68 15.84 21.73
C TYR A 145 -8.64 15.19 20.84
N ASN A 146 -7.48 15.83 20.63
CA ASN A 146 -6.43 15.31 19.75
C ASN A 146 -5.83 14.01 20.29
N THR A 147 -5.68 13.87 21.61
CA THR A 147 -5.18 12.63 22.24
C THR A 147 -6.16 11.48 22.02
N CYS A 148 -7.45 11.70 22.30
CA CYS A 148 -8.49 10.71 22.12
C CYS A 148 -8.70 10.36 20.63
N SER A 149 -8.74 11.37 19.74
CA SER A 149 -8.89 11.18 18.30
C SER A 149 -7.72 10.39 17.71
N THR A 150 -6.48 10.71 18.11
CA THR A 150 -5.29 9.95 17.71
C THR A 150 -5.40 8.50 18.17
N THR A 151 -5.86 8.25 19.39
CA THR A 151 -6.07 6.89 19.92
C THR A 151 -7.11 6.12 19.10
N ILE A 152 -8.25 6.74 18.78
CA ILE A 152 -9.28 6.15 17.90
C ILE A 152 -8.68 5.80 16.53
N ASN A 153 -7.92 6.71 15.93
CA ASN A 153 -7.31 6.49 14.62
C ASN A 153 -6.30 5.34 14.63
N VAL A 154 -5.51 5.20 15.71
CA VAL A 154 -4.58 4.07 15.90
C VAL A 154 -5.35 2.75 16.01
N ILE A 155 -6.38 2.68 16.86
CA ILE A 155 -7.20 1.48 17.04
C ILE A 155 -7.84 1.06 15.71
N LEU A 156 -8.40 2.02 14.96
CA LEU A 156 -9.03 1.73 13.68
C LEU A 156 -8.03 1.35 12.59
N SER A 157 -6.81 1.89 12.61
CA SER A 157 -5.73 1.45 11.72
C SER A 157 -5.34 -0.01 12.01
N VAL A 158 -5.23 -0.39 13.29
CA VAL A 158 -4.98 -1.78 13.70
C VAL A 158 -6.12 -2.69 13.23
N LEU A 159 -7.37 -2.27 13.40
CA LEU A 159 -8.55 -3.02 12.94
C LEU A 159 -8.52 -3.22 11.42
N LYS A 160 -8.25 -2.16 10.63
CA LYS A 160 -8.13 -2.25 9.16
C LYS A 160 -7.09 -3.29 8.76
N ARG A 161 -5.91 -3.25 9.39
CA ARG A 161 -4.82 -4.22 9.15
C ARG A 161 -5.25 -5.64 9.50
N PHE A 162 -5.96 -5.83 10.61
CA PHE A 162 -6.44 -7.15 11.03
C PHE A 162 -7.47 -7.72 10.06
N ILE A 163 -8.36 -6.89 9.50
CA ILE A 163 -9.34 -7.36 8.52
C ILE A 163 -8.65 -7.75 7.20
N VAL A 164 -7.68 -6.95 6.74
CA VAL A 164 -6.86 -7.32 5.57
C VAL A 164 -6.15 -8.65 5.81
N LEU A 165 -5.58 -8.86 7.00
CA LEU A 165 -4.98 -10.13 7.40
C LEU A 165 -5.98 -11.29 7.33
N ILE A 166 -7.21 -11.13 7.85
CA ILE A 166 -8.26 -12.15 7.75
C ILE A 166 -8.57 -12.47 6.28
N ILE A 167 -8.75 -11.47 5.43
CA ILE A 167 -9.08 -11.68 4.01
C ILE A 167 -8.00 -12.51 3.30
N TYR A 168 -6.73 -12.14 3.48
CA TYR A 168 -5.61 -12.91 2.91
C TYR A 168 -5.49 -14.30 3.53
N ALA A 169 -5.78 -14.45 4.82
CA ALA A 169 -5.78 -15.75 5.48
C ALA A 169 -6.89 -16.66 4.95
N THR A 170 -8.10 -16.13 4.76
CA THR A 170 -9.20 -16.86 4.13
C THR A 170 -8.85 -17.27 2.71
N PHE A 171 -8.21 -16.39 1.93
CA PHE A 171 -7.78 -16.73 0.57
C PHE A 171 -6.71 -17.84 0.57
N GLY A 172 -5.72 -17.77 1.47
CA GLY A 172 -4.72 -18.82 1.64
C GLY A 172 -5.34 -20.17 2.03
N ILE A 173 -6.27 -20.18 3.00
CA ILE A 173 -6.99 -21.39 3.42
C ILE A 173 -7.84 -21.95 2.27
N ALA A 174 -8.57 -21.09 1.55
CA ALA A 174 -9.39 -21.50 0.40
C ALA A 174 -8.52 -22.15 -0.69
N LEU A 175 -7.33 -21.61 -0.95
CA LEU A 175 -6.37 -22.18 -1.89
C LEU A 175 -5.86 -23.56 -1.44
N VAL A 176 -5.58 -23.74 -0.14
CA VAL A 176 -5.20 -25.04 0.44
C VAL A 176 -6.32 -26.07 0.25
N ILE A 177 -7.57 -25.71 0.58
CA ILE A 177 -8.73 -26.59 0.43
C ILE A 177 -8.94 -26.96 -1.04
N TYR A 178 -8.87 -25.98 -1.94
CA TYR A 178 -8.97 -26.21 -3.38
C TYR A 178 -7.88 -27.17 -3.85
N ASN A 179 -6.63 -26.98 -3.42
CA ASN A 179 -5.51 -27.83 -3.82
C ASN A 179 -5.65 -29.27 -3.32
N LEU A 180 -6.14 -29.47 -2.09
CA LEU A 180 -6.44 -30.79 -1.55
C LEU A 180 -7.47 -31.56 -2.42
N GLN A 181 -8.41 -30.84 -3.03
CA GLN A 181 -9.45 -31.41 -3.89
C GLN A 181 -8.99 -31.59 -5.35
N ASN A 182 -7.95 -30.88 -5.79
CA ASN A 182 -7.56 -30.76 -7.19
C ASN A 182 -6.07 -31.10 -7.39
N GLY A 183 -5.66 -32.34 -7.09
CA GLY A 183 -4.35 -32.86 -7.50
C GLY A 183 -3.19 -32.64 -6.52
N ASN A 184 -3.40 -31.93 -5.41
CA ASN A 184 -2.47 -31.86 -4.29
C ASN A 184 -1.07 -31.32 -4.68
N HIS A 185 -1.03 -30.28 -5.50
CA HIS A 185 0.18 -29.70 -6.07
C HIS A 185 0.99 -28.94 -5.00
N VAL A 186 2.27 -29.31 -4.79
CA VAL A 186 3.15 -28.70 -3.77
C VAL A 186 3.25 -27.18 -3.90
N MET A 187 3.33 -26.67 -5.13
CA MET A 187 3.47 -25.24 -5.39
C MET A 187 2.26 -24.40 -4.94
N LEU A 188 1.04 -24.96 -4.94
CA LEU A 188 -0.14 -24.23 -4.47
C LEU A 188 -0.14 -24.09 -2.93
N TYR A 189 0.45 -25.03 -2.20
CA TYR A 189 0.70 -24.85 -0.76
C TYR A 189 1.74 -23.78 -0.49
N ILE A 190 2.83 -23.78 -1.26
CA ILE A 190 3.84 -22.71 -1.18
C ILE A 190 3.17 -21.36 -1.45
N PHE A 191 2.33 -21.26 -2.48
CA PHE A 191 1.61 -20.02 -2.78
C PHE A 191 0.69 -19.59 -1.63
N ALA A 192 -0.06 -20.52 -1.01
CA ALA A 192 -0.89 -20.21 0.15
C ALA A 192 -0.06 -19.67 1.33
N ILE A 193 1.08 -20.29 1.62
CA ILE A 193 2.01 -19.84 2.68
C ILE A 193 2.56 -18.44 2.35
N VAL A 194 2.90 -18.19 1.09
CA VAL A 194 3.41 -16.90 0.64
C VAL A 194 2.37 -15.81 0.80
N ILE A 195 1.13 -16.05 0.36
CA ILE A 195 0.01 -15.10 0.53
C ILE A 195 -0.21 -14.79 2.02
N LEU A 196 -0.23 -15.80 2.88
CA LEU A 196 -0.30 -15.61 4.33
C LEU A 196 0.87 -14.75 4.85
N GLY A 197 2.08 -15.03 4.37
CA GLY A 197 3.27 -14.26 4.68
C GLY A 197 3.15 -12.79 4.29
N THR A 198 2.60 -12.49 3.11
CA THR A 198 2.43 -11.09 2.64
C THR A 198 1.54 -10.26 3.55
N ALA A 199 0.54 -10.87 4.17
CA ALA A 199 -0.36 -10.17 5.09
C ALA A 199 0.28 -9.82 6.43
N VAL A 200 1.32 -10.56 6.84
CA VAL A 200 2.02 -10.39 8.12
C VAL A 200 3.24 -9.49 7.99
N LEU A 201 3.93 -9.56 6.85
CA LEU A 201 5.18 -8.84 6.62
C LEU A 201 4.94 -7.33 6.46
N PRO A 202 5.87 -6.48 6.90
CA PRO A 202 5.75 -5.03 6.71
C PRO A 202 5.75 -4.66 5.23
N HIS A 203 5.03 -3.58 4.88
CA HIS A 203 5.05 -3.02 3.53
C HIS A 203 6.49 -2.74 3.06
N ARG A 204 6.79 -3.03 1.79
CA ARG A 204 8.12 -2.86 1.17
C ARG A 204 9.22 -3.75 1.74
N THR A 205 8.85 -4.97 2.13
CA THR A 205 9.82 -6.00 2.52
C THR A 205 9.85 -7.11 1.47
N PHE A 206 9.16 -8.23 1.71
CA PHE A 206 9.23 -9.40 0.87
C PHE A 206 8.77 -9.15 -0.57
N LEU A 207 7.59 -8.56 -0.76
CA LEU A 207 7.06 -8.28 -2.10
C LEU A 207 7.90 -7.28 -2.90
N HIS A 208 8.70 -6.45 -2.24
CA HIS A 208 9.59 -5.51 -2.89
C HIS A 208 11.05 -6.00 -2.87
N SER A 209 11.29 -7.31 -2.71
CA SER A 209 12.64 -7.88 -2.70
C SER A 209 12.88 -8.80 -3.90
N ILE A 210 14.16 -9.09 -4.17
CA ILE A 210 14.55 -10.03 -5.22
C ILE A 210 13.94 -11.41 -4.93
N GLU A 211 13.94 -11.86 -3.68
CA GLU A 211 13.37 -13.16 -3.30
C GLU A 211 11.86 -13.22 -3.52
N GLY A 212 11.15 -12.14 -3.19
CA GLY A 212 9.71 -12.02 -3.48
C GLY A 212 9.42 -12.09 -4.96
N PHE A 213 10.17 -11.35 -5.77
CA PHE A 213 10.06 -11.39 -7.23
C PHE A 213 10.28 -12.79 -7.79
N ILE A 214 11.38 -13.47 -7.40
CA ILE A 214 11.69 -14.82 -7.88
C ILE A 214 10.57 -15.80 -7.49
N LEU A 215 10.15 -15.80 -6.22
CA LEU A 215 9.16 -16.76 -5.73
C LEU A 215 7.81 -16.56 -6.40
N TYR A 216 7.32 -15.31 -6.51
CA TYR A 216 6.07 -15.01 -7.21
C TYR A 216 6.15 -15.29 -8.70
N SER A 217 7.31 -15.10 -9.33
CA SER A 217 7.52 -15.44 -10.74
C SER A 217 7.40 -16.94 -10.99
N ILE A 218 8.05 -17.77 -10.16
CA ILE A 218 7.96 -19.24 -10.23
C ILE A 218 6.50 -19.69 -10.04
N ILE A 219 5.81 -19.14 -9.04
CA ILE A 219 4.40 -19.44 -8.78
C ILE A 219 3.53 -19.05 -9.97
N ALA A 220 3.70 -17.84 -10.53
CA ALA A 220 2.92 -17.36 -11.66
C ALA A 220 3.10 -18.25 -12.90
N VAL A 221 4.33 -18.63 -13.22
CA VAL A 221 4.62 -19.56 -14.32
C VAL A 221 3.98 -20.92 -14.07
N TYR A 222 4.14 -21.46 -12.86
CA TYR A 222 3.56 -22.76 -12.50
C TYR A 222 2.03 -22.77 -12.63
N ILE A 223 1.35 -21.79 -12.04
CA ILE A 223 -0.12 -21.67 -12.09
C ILE A 223 -0.56 -21.50 -13.55
N SER A 224 0.10 -20.63 -14.31
CA SER A 224 -0.23 -20.41 -15.72
C SER A 224 -0.03 -21.66 -16.58
N GLY A 225 0.93 -22.52 -16.22
CA GLY A 225 1.15 -23.81 -16.86
C GLY A 225 0.03 -24.83 -16.58
N ILE A 226 -0.53 -24.84 -15.36
CA ILE A 226 -1.71 -25.67 -15.03
C ILE A 226 -2.91 -25.29 -15.90
N PHE A 227 -3.07 -23.99 -16.19
CA PHE A 227 -4.16 -23.49 -17.06
C PHE A 227 -3.82 -23.52 -18.55
N GLU A 228 -2.73 -24.17 -18.96
CA GLU A 228 -2.26 -24.23 -20.36
C GLU A 228 -2.10 -22.84 -21.02
N ALA A 229 -1.84 -21.82 -20.21
CA ALA A 229 -1.73 -20.43 -20.62
C ALA A 229 -0.41 -19.79 -20.13
N PRO A 230 0.76 -20.36 -20.47
CA PRO A 230 2.07 -19.92 -19.95
C PRO A 230 2.37 -18.44 -20.24
N GLN A 231 1.77 -17.86 -21.28
CA GLN A 231 1.83 -16.44 -21.60
C GLN A 231 1.39 -15.53 -20.44
N LEU A 232 0.46 -15.98 -19.60
CA LEU A 232 -0.01 -15.21 -18.45
C LEU A 232 1.06 -15.12 -17.36
N GLY A 233 1.82 -16.20 -17.15
CA GLY A 233 2.96 -16.21 -16.22
C GLY A 233 4.03 -15.23 -16.67
N THR A 234 4.42 -15.26 -17.95
CA THR A 234 5.39 -14.30 -18.51
C THR A 234 4.90 -12.86 -18.39
N ALA A 235 3.63 -12.59 -18.73
CA ALA A 235 3.06 -11.25 -18.62
C ALA A 235 3.07 -10.74 -17.17
N PHE A 236 2.69 -11.59 -16.22
CA PHE A 236 2.76 -11.28 -14.79
C PHE A 236 4.19 -10.94 -14.35
N ILE A 237 5.19 -11.72 -14.77
CA ILE A 237 6.61 -11.46 -14.46
C ILE A 237 7.02 -10.08 -14.96
N VAL A 238 6.68 -9.72 -16.20
CA VAL A 238 7.00 -8.41 -16.77
C VAL A 238 6.33 -7.29 -15.96
N GLY A 239 5.07 -7.48 -15.59
CA GLY A 239 4.35 -6.56 -14.72
C GLY A 239 5.06 -6.33 -13.39
N TYR A 240 5.39 -7.41 -12.69
CA TYR A 240 6.09 -7.36 -11.39
C TYR A 240 7.48 -6.73 -11.52
N PHE A 241 8.23 -7.12 -12.56
CA PHE A 241 9.54 -6.57 -12.86
C PHE A 241 9.48 -5.06 -13.12
N SER A 242 8.48 -4.61 -13.88
CA SER A 242 8.30 -3.19 -14.17
C SER A 242 8.04 -2.35 -12.92
N HIS A 243 7.27 -2.90 -11.97
CA HIS A 243 7.01 -2.21 -10.71
C HIS A 243 8.31 -2.02 -9.93
N ILE A 244 9.07 -3.09 -9.74
CA ILE A 244 10.25 -3.06 -8.88
C ILE A 244 11.41 -2.33 -9.57
N TYR A 245 11.83 -2.85 -10.72
CA TYR A 245 13.11 -2.47 -11.32
C TYR A 245 13.02 -1.29 -12.29
N LEU A 246 11.83 -1.03 -12.84
CA LEU A 246 11.62 0.07 -13.80
C LEU A 246 10.87 1.25 -13.20
N ALA A 247 10.34 1.13 -11.99
CA ALA A 247 9.67 2.24 -11.30
C ALA A 247 10.27 2.51 -9.93
N ASP A 248 10.26 1.54 -9.01
CA ASP A 248 10.66 1.78 -7.62
C ASP A 248 12.15 1.98 -7.43
N VAL A 249 13.01 1.38 -8.27
CA VAL A 249 14.45 1.70 -8.30
C VAL A 249 14.71 3.18 -8.59
N LEU A 250 13.83 3.87 -9.34
CA LEU A 250 14.00 5.30 -9.65
C LEU A 250 13.59 6.23 -8.50
N THR A 251 13.03 5.67 -7.42
CA THR A 251 12.62 6.44 -6.24
C THR A 251 13.72 6.48 -5.19
N ASN A 252 13.73 7.54 -4.37
CA ASN A 252 14.66 7.65 -3.24
C ASN A 252 14.54 6.50 -2.22
N THR A 253 13.39 5.82 -2.16
CA THR A 253 13.17 4.69 -1.25
C THR A 253 13.90 3.42 -1.69
N GLY A 254 14.07 3.25 -3.00
CA GLY A 254 14.70 2.09 -3.63
C GLY A 254 14.03 0.75 -3.33
N VAL A 255 14.68 -0.30 -3.82
CA VAL A 255 14.25 -1.69 -3.69
C VAL A 255 15.26 -2.44 -2.80
N PRO A 256 14.84 -3.09 -1.70
CA PRO A 256 15.75 -3.92 -0.90
C PRO A 256 16.31 -5.07 -1.74
N VAL A 257 17.63 -5.27 -1.66
CA VAL A 257 18.30 -6.41 -2.32
C VAL A 257 17.81 -7.73 -1.71
N SER A 258 17.64 -7.77 -0.39
CA SER A 258 17.18 -8.97 0.31
C SER A 258 16.26 -8.67 1.48
N VAL A 259 15.30 -9.57 1.71
CA VAL A 259 14.44 -9.56 2.91
C VAL A 259 15.14 -10.13 4.16
N ILE A 260 16.22 -10.90 3.98
CA ILE A 260 16.87 -11.69 5.04
C ILE A 260 17.32 -10.81 6.23
N PRO A 261 18.01 -9.67 6.04
CA PRO A 261 18.41 -8.81 7.16
C PRO A 261 17.22 -8.33 8.00
N THR A 262 16.11 -8.02 7.34
CA THR A 262 14.87 -7.55 8.00
C THR A 262 14.27 -8.65 8.87
N ILE A 263 14.21 -9.89 8.37
CA ILE A 263 13.73 -11.05 9.13
C ILE A 263 14.64 -11.31 10.33
N LEU A 264 15.97 -11.33 10.13
CA LEU A 264 16.94 -11.59 11.20
C LEU A 264 16.91 -10.52 12.30
N ARG A 265 16.66 -9.26 11.95
CA ARG A 265 16.45 -8.16 12.92
C ARG A 265 15.21 -8.40 13.75
N LYS A 266 14.10 -8.80 13.12
CA LYS A 266 12.82 -9.03 13.78
C LYS A 266 12.85 -10.21 14.76
N ILE A 267 13.60 -11.27 14.44
CA ILE A 267 13.80 -12.44 15.33
C ILE A 267 14.85 -12.14 16.42
N GLY A 268 15.53 -10.99 16.37
CA GLY A 268 16.54 -10.60 17.37
C GLY A 268 17.89 -11.31 17.23
N VAL A 269 18.05 -12.15 16.20
CA VAL A 269 19.29 -12.90 15.92
C VAL A 269 20.36 -12.01 15.28
N HIS A 270 19.95 -10.96 14.56
CA HIS A 270 20.86 -10.03 13.89
C HIS A 270 21.95 -9.48 14.81
N LYS A 271 21.61 -9.03 16.03
CA LYS A 271 22.60 -8.49 16.99
C LYS A 271 23.67 -9.51 17.38
N ARG A 272 23.30 -10.79 17.48
CA ARG A 272 24.25 -11.87 17.80
C ARG A 272 25.16 -12.17 16.60
N LEU A 273 24.58 -12.22 15.40
CA LEU A 273 25.32 -12.51 14.17
C LEU A 273 26.28 -11.39 13.75
N MET A 274 25.99 -10.12 14.08
CA MET A 274 26.86 -8.97 13.80
C MET A 274 28.26 -9.05 14.45
N LYS A 275 28.45 -9.96 15.41
CA LYS A 275 29.76 -10.28 15.99
C LYS A 275 30.70 -10.97 14.99
N PHE A 276 30.17 -11.72 14.02
CA PHE A 276 30.97 -12.41 13.01
C PHE A 276 31.29 -11.46 11.85
N SER A 277 32.58 -11.33 11.50
CA SER A 277 33.05 -10.45 10.41
C SER A 277 32.44 -10.81 9.06
N PHE A 278 32.38 -12.10 8.75
CA PHE A 278 31.78 -12.62 7.52
C PHE A 278 30.30 -12.25 7.38
N TYR A 279 29.52 -12.43 8.46
CA TYR A 279 28.12 -12.02 8.47
C TYR A 279 27.95 -10.52 8.26
N ARG A 280 28.81 -9.69 8.85
CA ARG A 280 28.76 -8.24 8.67
C ARG A 280 28.95 -7.83 7.21
N ILE A 281 29.86 -8.49 6.50
CA ILE A 281 30.11 -8.25 5.07
C ILE A 281 28.89 -8.66 4.25
N ILE A 282 28.38 -9.88 4.44
CA ILE A 282 27.18 -10.36 3.74
C ILE A 282 25.99 -9.44 4.02
N CYS A 283 25.76 -9.10 5.29
CA CYS A 283 24.63 -8.26 5.68
C CYS A 283 24.73 -6.85 5.08
N LYS A 284 25.94 -6.30 4.89
CA LYS A 284 26.12 -5.02 4.20
C LYS A 284 25.64 -5.07 2.75
N VAL A 285 25.88 -6.19 2.06
CA VAL A 285 25.40 -6.40 0.68
C VAL A 285 23.90 -6.66 0.65
N LEU A 286 23.40 -7.55 1.50
CA LEU A 286 21.98 -7.92 1.54
C LEU A 286 21.06 -6.80 2.02
N ASP A 287 21.55 -5.91 2.90
CA ASP A 287 20.81 -4.76 3.42
C ASP A 287 20.91 -3.53 2.48
N ALA A 288 21.69 -3.63 1.41
CA ALA A 288 21.75 -2.60 0.39
C ALA A 288 20.39 -2.44 -0.29
N ARG A 289 20.15 -1.24 -0.83
CA ARG A 289 18.97 -0.93 -1.63
C ARG A 289 19.39 -0.51 -3.01
N LEU A 290 18.74 -1.06 -4.03
CA LEU A 290 18.88 -0.63 -5.41
C LEU A 290 18.07 0.66 -5.56
N CYS A 291 18.77 1.79 -5.71
CA CYS A 291 18.18 3.11 -5.80
C CYS A 291 18.99 3.97 -6.76
N ILE A 292 18.30 4.56 -7.73
CA ILE A 292 18.74 5.67 -8.57
C ILE A 292 17.81 6.81 -8.20
N SER A 293 18.27 7.72 -7.36
CA SER A 293 17.45 8.74 -6.69
C SER A 293 17.01 9.86 -7.65
N VAL A 294 16.20 9.53 -8.66
CA VAL A 294 15.76 10.48 -9.70
C VAL A 294 14.48 11.22 -9.26
N MET A 295 13.65 10.60 -8.41
CA MET A 295 12.39 11.19 -7.98
C MET A 295 12.00 10.90 -6.52
N SER A 296 11.23 11.84 -5.96
CA SER A 296 10.58 11.73 -4.65
C SER A 296 9.07 11.52 -4.83
N THR A 297 8.55 10.36 -4.41
CA THR A 297 7.11 10.05 -4.51
C THR A 297 6.28 11.04 -3.69
N GLY A 298 5.17 11.54 -4.27
CA GLY A 298 4.24 12.45 -3.59
C GLY A 298 4.65 13.92 -3.58
N THR A 299 5.75 14.28 -4.24
CA THR A 299 6.17 15.67 -4.43
C THR A 299 5.69 16.22 -5.78
N ALA A 300 5.56 17.54 -5.91
CA ALA A 300 5.17 18.16 -7.18
C ALA A 300 6.15 17.82 -8.31
N SER A 301 7.46 17.89 -8.06
CA SER A 301 8.49 17.50 -9.03
C SER A 301 8.44 16.02 -9.38
N GLY A 302 8.23 15.14 -8.39
CA GLY A 302 8.04 13.71 -8.62
C GLY A 302 6.83 13.40 -9.50
N ASN A 303 5.71 14.10 -9.29
CA ASN A 303 4.50 13.93 -10.12
C ASN A 303 4.74 14.35 -11.57
N VAL A 304 5.51 15.43 -11.79
CA VAL A 304 5.91 15.86 -13.15
C VAL A 304 6.79 14.80 -13.81
N PHE A 305 7.76 14.25 -13.08
CA PHE A 305 8.61 13.16 -13.59
C PHE A 305 7.79 11.92 -13.94
N GLU A 306 6.89 11.47 -13.05
CA GLU A 306 5.98 10.34 -13.32
C GLU A 306 5.17 10.57 -14.60
N TYR A 307 4.66 11.78 -14.81
CA TYR A 307 3.91 12.14 -16.01
C TYR A 307 4.76 12.08 -17.28
N ILE A 308 5.96 12.68 -17.27
CA ILE A 308 6.89 12.65 -18.41
C ILE A 308 7.27 11.21 -18.73
N TYR A 309 7.62 10.43 -17.72
CA TYR A 309 8.02 9.04 -17.85
C TYR A 309 6.93 8.17 -18.48
N CYS A 310 5.69 8.27 -17.97
CA CYS A 310 4.55 7.56 -18.55
C CYS A 310 4.25 8.02 -19.98
N SER A 311 4.33 9.32 -20.26
CA SER A 311 4.09 9.85 -21.61
C SER A 311 5.12 9.35 -22.62
N LEU A 312 6.41 9.32 -22.27
CA LEU A 312 7.46 8.77 -23.12
C LEU A 312 7.26 7.28 -23.39
N LEU A 313 6.94 6.50 -22.35
CA LEU A 313 6.65 5.07 -22.51
C LEU A 313 5.39 4.85 -23.38
N PHE A 314 4.40 5.75 -23.30
CA PHE A 314 3.18 5.67 -24.11
C PHE A 314 3.47 5.90 -25.57
N ILE A 315 4.23 6.95 -25.88
CA ILE A 315 4.66 7.26 -27.24
C ILE A 315 5.49 6.09 -27.80
N LEU A 316 6.44 5.57 -27.04
CA LEU A 316 7.24 4.40 -27.46
C LEU A 316 6.34 3.19 -27.75
N THR A 317 5.42 2.87 -26.84
CA THR A 317 4.48 1.75 -27.02
C THR A 317 3.63 1.94 -28.28
N ALA A 318 3.11 3.15 -28.50
CA ALA A 318 2.31 3.48 -29.68
C ALA A 318 3.11 3.32 -30.98
N ILE A 319 4.34 3.83 -31.02
CA ILE A 319 5.24 3.69 -32.18
C ILE A 319 5.48 2.20 -32.48
N LEU A 320 5.77 1.39 -31.45
CA LEU A 320 6.01 -0.05 -31.61
C LEU A 320 4.77 -0.79 -32.13
N VAL A 321 3.58 -0.49 -31.59
CA VAL A 321 2.33 -1.11 -32.04
C VAL A 321 2.01 -0.74 -33.50
N ILE A 322 2.17 0.54 -33.86
CA ILE A 322 1.92 1.03 -35.23
C ILE A 322 2.92 0.42 -36.21
N SER A 323 4.20 0.30 -35.81
CA SER A 323 5.25 -0.35 -36.60
C SER A 323 4.96 -1.84 -36.81
N GLN A 324 4.50 -2.56 -35.77
CA GLN A 324 4.13 -3.97 -35.88
C GLN A 324 2.98 -4.21 -36.86
N GLN A 325 2.07 -3.24 -37.02
CA GLN A 325 0.97 -3.30 -37.99
C GLN A 325 1.39 -2.92 -39.43
N GLY A 326 2.66 -2.57 -39.65
CA GLY A 326 3.17 -2.18 -40.96
C GLY A 326 2.74 -0.79 -41.42
N ILE A 327 2.15 0.02 -40.54
CA ILE A 327 1.69 1.38 -40.85
C ILE A 327 2.88 2.36 -40.88
N LEU A 328 3.89 2.13 -40.03
CA LEU A 328 5.15 2.87 -40.04
C LEU A 328 6.28 1.96 -40.53
N ALA A 329 6.91 2.33 -41.64
CA ALA A 329 8.12 1.69 -42.15
C ALA A 329 9.35 2.13 -41.33
N PHE A 330 9.35 1.80 -40.03
CA PHE A 330 10.53 1.95 -39.18
C PHE A 330 11.14 0.55 -38.97
N SER A 331 12.35 0.37 -39.50
CA SER A 331 13.19 -0.77 -39.14
C SER A 331 13.88 -0.44 -37.82
N LEU A 332 13.38 -0.99 -36.71
CA LEU A 332 14.13 -1.08 -35.47
C LEU A 332 15.14 -2.22 -35.66
N VAL A 333 16.34 -1.85 -36.10
CA VAL A 333 17.51 -2.74 -36.23
C VAL A 333 17.88 -3.33 -34.88
#